data_AF-K0SVC5-F1
#
_entry.id   AF-K0SVC5-F1
#
_cell.length_a   1.000
_cell.length_b   1.000
_cell.length_c   1.000
_cell.angle_alpha   90.00
_cell.angle_beta   90.00
_cell.angle_gamma   90.00
#
_symmetry.space_group_name_H-M   'P 1'
#
loop_
_entity.id
_entity.type
_entity.pdbx_description
1 polymer ?
#
loop_
_entity_poly.entity_id
_entity_poly.type
_entity_poly.pdbx_seq_one_letter_code
_entity_poly.pdbx_strand_id
1 'polypeptide(L)'
;MGTTDESKSKVQVVALLESAYQTSIQGFASVIGYDDGQSYHTKPEELVEATSALDDRECQGLETEVKKQIQQLDAEIAKMQADRDGLAHILNEINNEREMERQRQAALEAARIAEQKRRAEAEAEAERAKRRRIEKERKETERSDRGKYIDFNLHESDYVQQNFGKTVTSMAMGGTATVMLYEDGDWMYTAGLPKLLHNKLKGRAKHHPSPVYVAVGSQDRYYIKFSNGKSEWVGCDDLTEELNSSSSSKVKSVAFGEEWDSYFVVYTDGGYAYQSVPSELVKLIKKRIKADLSCVSLGPDGEYYVGAEDGRAWWGGMHADNLSIAGKVKDRIKFMDFGDDDSFFFGYSLFRCACEYLLQSRVSFPATMIGTSSTAQWLGRLSAVPVWQRGSTSAGKMVARSAWNKERQFKS
;
A
#
# COMPACT_ATOMS: atom_id res chain seq x y z
N MET A 1 8.73 -14.82 -18.94
CA MET A 1 9.42 -16.07 -19.32
C MET A 1 9.73 -16.81 -18.03
N GLY A 2 9.03 -17.91 -17.77
CA GLY A 2 9.08 -18.62 -16.49
C GLY A 2 8.12 -19.80 -16.53
N THR A 3 8.50 -20.84 -17.28
CA THR A 3 7.80 -22.11 -17.36
C THR A 3 8.83 -23.20 -17.10
N THR A 4 8.89 -23.74 -15.89
CA THR A 4 9.46 -25.07 -15.60
C THR A 4 9.34 -25.35 -14.10
N ASP A 5 8.31 -26.08 -13.68
CA ASP A 5 8.44 -26.99 -12.52
C ASP A 5 7.39 -28.13 -12.46
N GLU A 6 6.56 -28.30 -13.50
CA GLU A 6 5.50 -29.32 -13.50
C GLU A 6 5.95 -30.67 -14.07
N SER A 7 7.08 -30.72 -14.80
CA SER A 7 7.57 -31.94 -15.45
C SER A 7 8.36 -32.86 -14.51
N LYS A 8 8.94 -32.35 -13.42
CA LYS A 8 9.68 -33.19 -12.45
C LYS A 8 8.76 -34.00 -11.53
N SER A 9 7.56 -33.50 -11.24
CA SER A 9 6.59 -34.20 -10.39
C SER A 9 6.00 -35.45 -11.06
N LYS A 10 5.73 -35.41 -12.38
CA LYS A 10 5.10 -36.54 -13.09
C LYS A 10 6.02 -37.77 -13.18
N VAL A 11 7.33 -37.57 -13.32
CA VAL A 11 8.30 -38.67 -13.41
C VAL A 11 8.44 -39.43 -12.08
N GLN A 12 8.37 -38.73 -10.95
CA GLN A 12 8.41 -39.37 -9.63
C GLN A 12 7.16 -40.21 -9.33
N VAL A 13 5.99 -39.79 -9.80
CA VAL A 13 4.73 -40.52 -9.57
C VAL A 13 4.69 -41.83 -10.38
N VAL A 14 5.21 -41.84 -11.62
CA VAL A 14 5.26 -43.06 -12.43
C VAL A 14 6.21 -44.10 -11.83
N ALA A 15 7.38 -43.68 -11.34
CA ALA A 15 8.33 -44.59 -10.69
C ALA A 15 7.76 -45.24 -9.41
N LEU A 16 6.96 -44.51 -8.63
CA LEU A 16 6.30 -45.04 -7.44
C LEU A 16 5.17 -46.04 -7.79
N LEU A 17 4.44 -45.81 -8.88
CA LEU A 17 3.39 -46.73 -9.34
C LEU A 17 3.98 -48.03 -9.91
N GLU A 18 5.08 -47.97 -10.66
CA GLU A 18 5.75 -49.18 -11.15
C GLU A 18 6.34 -50.03 -10.01
N SER A 19 6.91 -49.38 -8.98
CA SER A 19 7.41 -50.06 -7.79
C SER A 19 6.29 -50.72 -6.97
N ALA A 20 5.12 -50.08 -6.86
CA ALA A 20 3.96 -50.66 -6.17
C ALA A 20 3.38 -51.85 -6.96
N TYR A 21 3.37 -51.79 -8.30
CA TYR A 21 2.88 -52.87 -9.15
C TYR A 21 3.78 -54.12 -9.09
N GLN A 22 5.10 -53.95 -9.11
CA GLN A 22 6.07 -55.04 -8.97
C GLN A 22 5.95 -55.76 -7.61
N THR A 23 5.76 -54.99 -6.53
CA THR A 23 5.59 -55.54 -5.17
C THR A 23 4.28 -56.34 -5.03
N SER A 24 3.22 -55.94 -5.74
CA SER A 24 1.92 -56.64 -5.75
C SER A 24 1.99 -58.01 -6.44
N ILE A 25 2.71 -58.09 -7.57
CA ILE A 25 2.88 -59.36 -8.32
C ILE A 25 3.70 -60.37 -7.51
N GLN A 26 4.73 -59.91 -6.77
CA GLN A 26 5.50 -60.80 -5.89
C GLN A 26 4.70 -61.27 -4.66
N GLY A 27 3.76 -60.47 -4.17
CA GLY A 27 2.86 -60.87 -3.08
C GLY A 27 1.87 -61.97 -3.48
N PHE A 28 1.30 -61.89 -4.69
CA PHE A 28 0.32 -62.86 -5.19
C PHE A 28 0.92 -64.24 -5.49
N ALA A 29 2.20 -64.31 -5.86
CA ALA A 29 2.90 -65.58 -6.08
C ALA A 29 3.15 -66.38 -4.80
N SER A 30 3.08 -65.77 -3.60
CA SER A 30 3.30 -66.48 -2.33
C SER A 30 2.02 -67.01 -1.65
N VAL A 31 0.85 -66.50 -2.04
CA VAL A 31 -0.45 -66.93 -1.47
C VAL A 31 -1.04 -68.12 -2.24
N ILE A 32 -0.67 -68.27 -3.51
CA ILE A 32 -0.93 -69.50 -4.26
C ILE A 32 0.29 -70.38 -4.09
N GLY A 33 0.33 -71.14 -2.99
CA GLY A 33 1.29 -72.22 -2.80
C GLY A 33 1.10 -73.26 -3.89
N TYR A 34 1.76 -73.05 -5.04
CA TYR A 34 2.06 -74.10 -5.98
C TYR A 34 3.11 -74.98 -5.32
N ASP A 35 2.61 -75.99 -4.62
CA ASP A 35 3.40 -77.10 -4.14
C ASP A 35 3.94 -77.84 -5.37
N ASP A 36 5.23 -77.65 -5.63
CA ASP A 36 5.99 -78.34 -6.64
C ASP A 36 5.94 -79.85 -6.35
N GLY A 37 5.30 -80.59 -7.27
CA GLY A 37 5.66 -81.98 -7.51
C GLY A 37 4.86 -83.03 -6.75
N GLN A 38 3.63 -83.29 -7.19
CA GLN A 38 3.16 -84.67 -7.38
C GLN A 38 2.34 -84.79 -8.66
N SER A 39 3.02 -85.22 -9.73
CA SER A 39 2.41 -85.73 -10.96
C SER A 39 1.67 -87.04 -10.67
N TYR A 40 0.38 -86.97 -10.36
CA TYR A 40 -0.49 -88.12 -10.39
C TYR A 40 -0.82 -88.49 -11.85
N HIS A 41 0.07 -89.27 -12.47
CA HIS A 41 -0.29 -90.11 -13.61
C HIS A 41 -1.13 -91.28 -13.09
N THR A 42 -2.44 -91.07 -12.92
CA THR A 42 -3.40 -92.16 -12.81
C THR A 42 -3.82 -92.60 -14.22
N LYS A 43 -3.52 -93.86 -14.52
CA LYS A 43 -3.82 -94.56 -15.78
C LYS A 43 -5.33 -94.61 -16.00
N PRO A 44 -5.85 -94.31 -17.21
CA PRO A 44 -7.28 -94.33 -17.51
C PRO A 44 -7.78 -95.70 -18.02
N GLU A 45 -7.35 -96.83 -17.45
CA GLU A 45 -7.68 -98.16 -18.00
C GLU A 45 -8.33 -99.18 -17.03
N GLU A 46 -8.63 -98.85 -15.77
CA GLU A 46 -9.25 -99.83 -14.84
C GLU A 46 -10.45 -99.25 -14.06
N LEU A 47 -11.48 -98.76 -14.76
CA LEU A 47 -12.77 -98.36 -14.14
C LEU A 47 -13.96 -98.51 -15.11
N VAL A 48 -13.92 -99.50 -16.02
CA VAL A 48 -14.98 -99.73 -17.04
C VAL A 48 -15.80 -101.03 -16.81
N GLU A 49 -15.47 -101.88 -15.83
CA GLU A 49 -16.16 -103.18 -15.67
C GLU A 49 -16.78 -103.41 -14.29
N ALA A 50 -17.66 -102.50 -13.82
CA ALA A 50 -18.43 -102.74 -12.59
C ALA A 50 -19.82 -102.08 -12.50
N THR A 51 -20.52 -101.84 -13.62
CA THR A 51 -21.90 -101.28 -13.59
C THR A 51 -22.84 -101.86 -14.65
N SER A 52 -22.76 -103.16 -14.94
CA SER A 52 -23.73 -103.85 -15.82
C SER A 52 -24.58 -104.85 -15.05
N ALA A 53 -25.57 -104.36 -14.31
CA ALA A 53 -26.84 -105.04 -13.95
C ALA A 53 -27.57 -104.24 -12.86
N LEU A 54 -28.04 -103.04 -13.20
CA LEU A 54 -29.13 -102.39 -12.50
C LEU A 54 -30.35 -102.41 -13.45
N ASP A 55 -31.48 -102.80 -12.89
CA ASP A 55 -32.74 -103.08 -13.58
C ASP A 55 -33.28 -101.82 -14.29
N ASP A 56 -33.48 -101.87 -15.61
CA ASP A 56 -33.80 -100.72 -16.48
C ASP A 56 -35.06 -99.92 -16.05
N ARG A 57 -35.91 -100.51 -15.19
CA ARG A 57 -37.11 -99.86 -14.63
C ARG A 57 -36.82 -98.91 -13.47
N GLU A 58 -35.82 -99.19 -12.61
CA GLU A 58 -35.46 -98.30 -11.51
C GLU A 58 -34.68 -97.07 -12.02
N CYS A 59 -33.86 -97.25 -13.06
CA CYS A 59 -33.16 -96.14 -13.73
C CYS A 59 -34.11 -95.10 -14.34
N GLN A 60 -35.22 -95.53 -14.96
CA GLN A 60 -36.20 -94.59 -15.54
C GLN A 60 -36.95 -93.77 -14.48
N GLY A 61 -37.29 -94.37 -13.33
CA GLY A 61 -37.92 -93.66 -12.22
C GLY A 61 -37.00 -92.59 -11.63
N LEU A 62 -35.74 -92.95 -11.37
CA LEU A 62 -34.71 -92.02 -10.89
C LEU A 62 -34.44 -90.90 -11.90
N GLU A 63 -34.42 -91.21 -13.20
CA GLU A 63 -34.22 -90.20 -14.25
C GLU A 63 -35.34 -89.14 -14.26
N THR A 64 -36.60 -89.56 -14.06
CA THR A 64 -37.73 -88.61 -14.00
C THR A 64 -37.69 -87.71 -12.76
N GLU A 65 -37.31 -88.25 -11.59
CA GLU A 65 -37.18 -87.47 -10.36
C GLU A 65 -36.00 -86.50 -10.43
N VAL A 66 -34.85 -86.94 -10.98
CA VAL A 66 -33.70 -86.07 -11.24
C VAL A 66 -34.04 -84.94 -12.20
N LYS A 67 -34.79 -85.22 -13.29
CA LYS A 67 -35.25 -84.17 -14.21
C LYS A 67 -36.15 -83.14 -13.53
N LYS A 68 -37.02 -83.58 -12.62
CA LYS A 68 -37.88 -82.68 -11.83
C LYS A 68 -37.06 -81.81 -10.88
N GLN A 69 -36.05 -82.37 -10.22
CA GLN A 69 -35.12 -81.62 -9.37
C GLN A 69 -34.29 -80.62 -10.17
N ILE A 70 -33.81 -80.99 -11.36
CA ILE A 70 -33.09 -80.07 -12.26
C ILE A 70 -34.00 -78.91 -12.67
N GLN A 71 -35.25 -79.17 -13.08
CA GLN A 71 -36.19 -78.10 -13.43
C GLN A 71 -36.50 -77.17 -12.24
N GLN A 72 -36.58 -77.72 -11.03
CA GLN A 72 -36.77 -76.93 -9.82
C GLN A 72 -35.53 -76.06 -9.52
N LEU A 73 -34.33 -76.61 -9.66
CA LEU A 73 -33.06 -75.88 -9.52
C LEU A 73 -32.91 -74.79 -10.58
N ASP A 74 -33.25 -75.06 -11.84
CA ASP A 74 -33.21 -74.07 -12.92
C ASP A 74 -34.17 -72.91 -12.66
N ALA A 75 -35.38 -73.20 -12.16
CA ALA A 75 -36.33 -72.17 -11.76
C ALA A 75 -35.81 -71.33 -10.57
N GLU A 76 -35.15 -71.97 -9.61
CA GLU A 76 -34.52 -71.27 -8.48
C GLU A 76 -33.32 -70.43 -8.90
N ILE A 77 -32.48 -70.93 -9.82
CA ILE A 77 -31.37 -70.18 -10.42
C ILE A 77 -31.91 -68.97 -11.19
N ALA A 78 -32.95 -69.13 -11.99
CA ALA A 78 -33.58 -68.03 -12.73
C ALA A 78 -34.13 -66.96 -11.77
N LYS A 79 -34.73 -67.39 -10.65
CA LYS A 79 -35.19 -66.46 -9.60
C LYS A 79 -34.01 -65.73 -8.95
N MET A 80 -32.95 -66.44 -8.56
CA MET A 80 -31.75 -65.82 -7.99
C MET A 80 -31.07 -64.85 -8.96
N GLN A 81 -31.08 -65.14 -10.26
CA GLN A 81 -30.56 -64.23 -11.29
C GLN A 81 -31.41 -62.96 -11.38
N ALA A 82 -32.74 -63.08 -11.40
CA ALA A 82 -33.64 -61.93 -11.39
C ALA A 82 -33.46 -61.07 -10.12
N ASP A 83 -33.35 -61.70 -8.95
CA ASP A 83 -33.09 -61.01 -7.69
C ASP A 83 -31.73 -60.30 -7.70
N ARG A 84 -30.68 -60.95 -8.24
CA ARG A 84 -29.34 -60.35 -8.39
C ARG A 84 -29.37 -59.13 -9.31
N ASP A 85 -30.07 -59.21 -10.44
CA ASP A 85 -30.15 -58.12 -11.41
C ASP A 85 -30.97 -56.94 -10.84
N GLY A 86 -32.03 -57.24 -10.07
CA GLY A 86 -32.78 -56.24 -9.30
C GLY A 86 -31.92 -55.53 -8.25
N LEU A 87 -31.10 -56.28 -7.50
CA LEU A 87 -30.16 -55.70 -6.54
C LEU A 87 -29.07 -54.85 -7.21
N ALA A 88 -28.57 -55.28 -8.38
CA ALA A 88 -27.59 -54.51 -9.15
C ALA A 88 -28.16 -53.16 -9.62
N HIS A 89 -29.44 -53.14 -10.04
CA HIS A 89 -30.14 -51.90 -10.38
C HIS A 89 -30.21 -50.94 -9.19
N ILE A 90 -30.68 -51.43 -8.03
CA ILE A 90 -30.78 -50.62 -6.80
C ILE A 90 -29.40 -50.09 -6.37
N LEU A 91 -28.35 -50.89 -6.47
CA LEU A 91 -26.98 -50.46 -6.14
C LEU A 91 -26.52 -49.31 -7.05
N ASN A 92 -26.82 -49.39 -8.35
CA ASN A 92 -26.49 -48.33 -9.30
C ASN A 92 -27.26 -47.03 -9.01
N GLU A 93 -28.53 -47.12 -8.64
CA GLU A 93 -29.31 -45.95 -8.21
C GLU A 93 -28.70 -45.30 -6.96
N ILE A 94 -28.38 -46.09 -5.93
CA ILE A 94 -27.72 -45.60 -4.70
C ILE A 94 -26.38 -44.94 -5.02
N ASN A 95 -25.58 -45.51 -5.92
CA ASN A 95 -24.30 -44.93 -6.32
C ASN A 95 -24.47 -43.60 -7.07
N ASN A 96 -25.46 -43.52 -7.96
CA ASN A 96 -25.79 -42.28 -8.67
C ASN A 96 -26.25 -41.17 -7.70
N GLU A 97 -27.10 -41.51 -6.74
CA GLU A 97 -27.53 -40.56 -5.70
C GLU A 97 -26.35 -40.07 -4.85
N ARG A 98 -25.44 -40.97 -4.44
CA ARG A 98 -24.23 -40.61 -3.69
C ARG A 98 -23.27 -39.74 -4.50
N GLU A 99 -23.14 -39.96 -5.80
CA GLU A 99 -22.33 -39.13 -6.69
C GLU A 99 -22.95 -37.73 -6.83
N MET A 100 -24.26 -37.64 -7.05
CA MET A 100 -24.97 -36.37 -7.11
C MET A 100 -24.86 -35.58 -5.80
N GLU A 101 -24.93 -36.25 -4.65
CA GLU A 101 -24.75 -35.61 -3.35
C GLU A 101 -23.31 -35.12 -3.14
N ARG A 102 -22.29 -35.89 -3.54
CA ARG A 102 -20.89 -35.43 -3.53
C ARG A 102 -20.69 -34.20 -4.41
N GLN A 103 -21.30 -34.16 -5.58
CA GLN A 103 -21.25 -33.00 -6.47
C GLN A 103 -21.93 -31.77 -5.87
N ARG A 104 -23.08 -31.94 -5.20
CA ARG A 104 -23.76 -30.85 -4.47
C ARG A 104 -22.90 -30.30 -3.34
N GLN A 105 -22.26 -31.17 -2.56
CA GLN A 105 -21.37 -30.78 -1.47
C GLN A 105 -20.13 -30.04 -2.00
N ALA A 106 -19.50 -30.56 -3.05
CA ALA A 106 -18.37 -29.91 -3.70
C ALA A 106 -18.76 -28.53 -4.28
N ALA A 107 -19.94 -28.40 -4.88
CA ALA A 107 -20.45 -27.13 -5.38
C ALA A 107 -20.71 -26.12 -4.25
N LEU A 108 -21.27 -26.56 -3.13
CA LEU A 108 -21.51 -25.72 -1.96
C LEU A 108 -20.18 -25.24 -1.34
N GLU A 109 -19.20 -26.13 -1.22
CA GLU A 109 -17.88 -25.78 -0.70
C GLU A 109 -17.15 -24.81 -1.64
N ALA A 110 -17.18 -25.06 -2.95
CA ALA A 110 -16.62 -24.15 -3.95
C ALA A 110 -17.28 -22.77 -3.89
N ALA A 111 -18.60 -22.70 -3.71
CA ALA A 111 -19.33 -21.44 -3.55
C ALA A 111 -18.90 -20.69 -2.28
N ARG A 112 -18.71 -21.41 -1.16
CA ARG A 112 -18.22 -20.83 0.10
C ARG A 112 -16.80 -20.27 -0.06
N ILE A 113 -15.91 -21.01 -0.70
CA ILE A 113 -14.52 -20.57 -0.97
C ILE A 113 -14.53 -19.35 -1.89
N ALA A 114 -15.33 -19.36 -2.95
CA ALA A 114 -15.45 -18.23 -3.88
C ALA A 114 -15.99 -16.98 -3.15
N GLU A 115 -16.98 -17.13 -2.28
CA GLU A 115 -17.49 -16.02 -1.48
C GLU A 115 -16.44 -15.48 -0.50
N GLN A 116 -15.71 -16.35 0.19
CA GLN A 116 -14.61 -15.95 1.07
C GLN A 116 -13.52 -15.19 0.31
N LYS A 117 -13.13 -15.67 -0.88
CA LYS A 117 -12.16 -14.98 -1.74
C LYS A 117 -12.66 -13.59 -2.16
N ARG A 118 -13.92 -13.48 -2.58
CA ARG A 118 -14.52 -12.18 -2.95
C ARG A 118 -14.56 -11.22 -1.77
N ARG A 119 -14.86 -11.71 -0.55
CA ARG A 119 -14.83 -10.89 0.68
C ARG A 119 -13.41 -10.42 1.00
N ALA A 120 -12.41 -11.30 0.90
CA ALA A 120 -11.01 -10.96 1.12
C ALA A 120 -10.46 -9.95 0.09
N GLU A 121 -10.83 -10.09 -1.19
CA GLU A 121 -10.47 -9.13 -2.25
C GLU A 121 -11.11 -7.75 -2.01
N ALA A 122 -12.39 -7.71 -1.64
CA ALA A 122 -13.10 -6.48 -1.31
C ALA A 122 -12.51 -5.78 -0.07
N GLU A 123 -12.14 -6.55 0.96
CA GLU A 123 -11.46 -6.02 2.15
C GLU A 123 -10.07 -5.46 1.81
N ALA A 124 -9.29 -6.18 1.00
CA ALA A 124 -7.97 -5.71 0.55
C ALA A 124 -8.08 -4.43 -0.31
N GLU A 125 -9.11 -4.31 -1.15
CA GLU A 125 -9.38 -3.09 -1.92
C GLU A 125 -9.81 -1.93 -1.01
N ALA A 126 -10.69 -2.17 -0.03
CA ALA A 126 -11.11 -1.18 0.94
C ALA A 126 -9.93 -0.65 1.78
N GLU A 127 -9.03 -1.53 2.21
CA GLU A 127 -7.82 -1.16 2.95
C GLU A 127 -6.84 -0.36 2.06
N ARG A 128 -6.66 -0.73 0.79
CA ARG A 128 -5.88 0.07 -0.18
C ARG A 128 -6.49 1.46 -0.39
N ALA A 129 -7.82 1.55 -0.48
CA ALA A 129 -8.53 2.83 -0.63
C ALA A 129 -8.38 3.71 0.62
N LYS A 130 -8.47 3.12 1.83
CA LYS A 130 -8.22 3.81 3.10
C LYS A 130 -6.80 4.37 3.17
N ARG A 131 -5.79 3.58 2.80
CA ARG A 131 -4.39 4.04 2.75
C ARG A 131 -4.19 5.20 1.76
N ARG A 132 -4.79 5.11 0.56
CA ARG A 132 -4.75 6.21 -0.43
C ARG A 132 -5.39 7.49 0.12
N ARG A 133 -6.48 7.37 0.88
CA ARG A 133 -7.14 8.53 1.51
C ARG A 133 -6.26 9.17 2.57
N ILE A 134 -5.71 8.37 3.49
CA ILE A 134 -4.80 8.86 4.55
C ILE A 134 -3.58 9.56 3.94
N GLU A 135 -2.97 8.96 2.91
CA GLU A 135 -1.81 9.56 2.23
C GLU A 135 -2.17 10.87 1.51
N LYS A 136 -3.34 10.93 0.88
CA LYS A 136 -3.83 12.16 0.24
C LYS A 136 -4.08 13.28 1.28
N GLU A 137 -4.67 12.94 2.43
CA GLU A 137 -4.90 13.87 3.53
C GLU A 137 -3.56 14.36 4.10
N ARG A 138 -2.58 13.46 4.33
CA ARG A 138 -1.22 13.81 4.77
C ARG A 138 -0.55 14.80 3.81
N LYS A 139 -0.57 14.52 2.50
CA LYS A 139 0.01 15.42 1.49
C LYS A 139 -0.68 16.78 1.45
N GLU A 140 -2.00 16.83 1.60
CA GLU A 140 -2.72 18.11 1.61
C GLU A 140 -2.36 18.95 2.85
N THR A 141 -2.18 18.32 4.01
CA THR A 141 -1.65 18.99 5.22
C THR A 141 -0.25 19.54 4.96
N GLU A 142 0.66 18.74 4.41
CA GLU A 142 2.03 19.19 4.06
C GLU A 142 2.05 20.33 3.02
N ARG A 143 1.09 20.34 2.08
CA ARG A 143 0.92 21.46 1.14
C ARG A 143 0.42 22.71 1.83
N SER A 144 -0.50 22.57 2.79
CA SER A 144 -1.01 23.68 3.59
C SER A 144 0.09 24.30 4.47
N ASP A 145 0.99 23.48 5.00
CA ASP A 145 2.11 23.91 5.83
C ASP A 145 3.19 24.66 5.06
N ARG A 146 3.38 24.34 3.77
CA ARG A 146 4.28 25.07 2.87
C ARG A 146 3.79 26.46 2.48
N GLY A 147 2.50 26.75 2.60
CA GLY A 147 1.93 28.00 2.11
C GLY A 147 1.28 27.83 0.73
N LYS A 148 0.09 28.39 0.57
CA LYS A 148 -0.72 28.26 -0.66
C LYS A 148 -0.56 29.46 -1.59
N TYR A 149 -0.18 30.60 -1.04
CA TYR A 149 -0.02 31.86 -1.76
C TYR A 149 1.42 32.32 -1.63
N ILE A 150 1.85 33.11 -2.60
CA ILE A 150 3.18 33.71 -2.65
C ILE A 150 3.02 35.19 -2.93
N ASP A 151 3.77 36.02 -2.21
CA ASP A 151 4.02 37.41 -2.55
C ASP A 151 5.53 37.58 -2.67
N PHE A 152 5.98 38.42 -3.60
CA PHE A 152 7.39 38.49 -3.93
C PHE A 152 7.74 39.81 -4.62
N ASN A 153 9.03 40.16 -4.59
CA ASN A 153 9.67 41.17 -5.41
C ASN A 153 10.90 40.51 -6.04
N LEU A 154 10.81 40.10 -7.31
CA LEU A 154 11.80 39.21 -7.95
C LEU A 154 12.08 39.66 -9.39
N HIS A 155 13.27 39.32 -9.86
CA HIS A 155 13.54 39.22 -11.29
C HIS A 155 12.67 38.12 -11.91
N GLU A 156 12.10 38.36 -13.10
CA GLU A 156 11.19 37.40 -13.79
C GLU A 156 9.96 36.98 -12.95
N SER A 157 9.41 37.91 -12.17
CA SER A 157 8.17 37.76 -11.38
C SER A 157 7.05 37.01 -12.11
N ASP A 158 6.74 37.38 -13.35
CA ASP A 158 5.67 36.76 -14.14
C ASP A 158 5.92 35.26 -14.38
N TYR A 159 7.18 34.88 -14.62
CA TYR A 159 7.55 33.48 -14.83
C TYR A 159 7.45 32.68 -13.53
N VAL A 160 7.94 33.25 -12.42
CA VAL A 160 7.80 32.63 -11.09
C VAL A 160 6.33 32.45 -10.74
N GLN A 161 5.49 33.46 -10.96
CA GLN A 161 4.06 33.40 -10.66
C GLN A 161 3.33 32.34 -11.47
N GLN A 162 3.64 32.21 -12.76
CA GLN A 162 2.97 31.25 -13.65
C GLN A 162 3.25 29.80 -13.28
N ASN A 163 4.42 29.53 -12.69
CA ASN A 163 4.84 28.17 -12.38
C ASN A 163 4.79 27.84 -10.89
N PHE A 164 4.58 28.83 -10.01
CA PHE A 164 4.29 28.60 -8.62
C PHE A 164 2.93 27.90 -8.47
N GLY A 165 2.89 26.82 -7.71
CA GLY A 165 1.70 26.02 -7.52
C GLY A 165 1.74 25.17 -6.27
N LYS A 166 0.62 24.49 -5.98
CA LYS A 166 0.47 23.65 -4.77
C LYS A 166 1.47 22.49 -4.69
N THR A 167 2.09 22.14 -5.80
CA THR A 167 3.07 21.05 -5.89
C THR A 167 4.49 21.49 -5.59
N VAL A 168 4.76 22.79 -5.43
CA VAL A 168 6.10 23.30 -5.07
C VAL A 168 6.45 22.83 -3.65
N THR A 169 7.54 22.08 -3.50
CA THR A 169 8.01 21.50 -2.23
C THR A 169 9.06 22.35 -1.55
N SER A 170 9.94 22.94 -2.36
CA SER A 170 11.05 23.79 -1.92
C SER A 170 11.30 24.82 -3.00
N MET A 171 11.60 26.04 -2.57
CA MET A 171 11.95 27.13 -3.43
C MET A 171 13.11 27.87 -2.78
N ALA A 172 14.07 28.29 -3.57
CA ALA A 172 15.23 29.04 -3.07
C ALA A 172 15.64 30.14 -4.04
N MET A 173 16.22 31.20 -3.49
CA MET A 173 16.86 32.28 -4.22
C MET A 173 18.36 32.28 -4.00
N GLY A 174 19.09 32.77 -4.99
CA GLY A 174 20.51 33.07 -4.85
C GLY A 174 20.94 33.92 -6.03
N GLY A 175 21.42 35.12 -5.74
CA GLY A 175 21.60 36.12 -6.78
C GLY A 175 20.28 36.54 -7.40
N THR A 176 20.25 36.61 -8.74
CA THR A 176 19.04 36.81 -9.55
C THR A 176 18.25 35.52 -9.82
N ALA A 177 18.78 34.37 -9.40
CA ALA A 177 18.19 33.07 -9.71
C ALA A 177 17.16 32.68 -8.67
N THR A 178 16.06 32.09 -9.15
CA THR A 178 15.05 31.40 -8.36
C THR A 178 14.98 29.96 -8.85
N VAL A 179 14.98 29.00 -7.93
CA VAL A 179 14.77 27.57 -8.24
C VAL A 179 13.55 27.06 -7.48
N MET A 180 12.70 26.28 -8.16
CA MET A 180 11.56 25.60 -7.55
C MET A 180 11.67 24.10 -7.78
N LEU A 181 11.41 23.32 -6.74
CA LEU A 181 11.29 21.87 -6.77
C LEU A 181 9.83 21.46 -6.60
N TYR A 182 9.41 20.39 -7.27
CA TYR A 182 8.04 19.89 -7.25
C TYR A 182 7.91 18.51 -6.59
N GLU A 183 6.69 18.15 -6.17
CA GLU A 183 6.39 16.86 -5.52
C GLU A 183 6.65 15.62 -6.39
N ASP A 184 6.57 15.75 -7.70
CA ASP A 184 6.87 14.70 -8.67
C ASP A 184 8.39 14.55 -8.94
N GLY A 185 9.19 15.45 -8.38
CA GLY A 185 10.64 15.51 -8.59
C GLY A 185 11.06 16.34 -9.80
N ASP A 186 10.12 16.96 -10.51
CA ASP A 186 10.44 17.97 -11.51
C ASP A 186 10.97 19.24 -10.82
N TRP A 187 11.55 20.12 -11.62
CA TRP A 187 12.14 21.36 -11.15
C TRP A 187 12.08 22.42 -12.26
N MET A 188 12.22 23.67 -11.86
CA MET A 188 12.32 24.82 -12.75
C MET A 188 13.25 25.86 -12.16
N TYR A 189 13.68 26.82 -12.97
CA TYR A 189 14.61 27.86 -12.55
C TYR A 189 14.52 29.10 -13.45
N THR A 190 14.91 30.26 -12.93
CA THR A 190 15.17 31.49 -13.70
C THR A 190 16.67 31.63 -14.02
N ALA A 191 17.05 32.65 -14.80
CA ALA A 191 18.44 32.89 -15.14
C ALA A 191 19.34 33.13 -13.90
N GLY A 192 20.59 32.65 -13.97
CA GLY A 192 21.59 32.83 -12.91
C GLY A 192 21.82 31.62 -12.00
N LEU A 193 21.19 30.46 -12.28
CA LEU A 193 21.35 29.27 -11.45
C LEU A 193 22.81 28.75 -11.48
N PRO A 194 23.43 28.40 -10.33
CA PRO A 194 24.80 27.89 -10.29
C PRO A 194 25.00 26.71 -11.23
N LYS A 195 26.04 26.78 -12.08
CA LYS A 195 26.25 25.81 -13.16
C LYS A 195 26.34 24.37 -12.65
N LEU A 196 26.99 24.17 -11.51
CA LEU A 196 27.12 22.86 -10.87
C LEU A 196 25.75 22.34 -10.41
N LEU A 197 24.94 23.16 -9.75
CA LEU A 197 23.58 22.81 -9.35
C LEU A 197 22.70 22.48 -10.55
N HIS A 198 22.74 23.32 -11.60
CA HIS A 198 22.03 23.07 -12.85
C HIS A 198 22.39 21.70 -13.46
N ASN A 199 23.67 21.32 -13.47
CA ASN A 199 24.12 20.02 -13.95
C ASN A 199 23.63 18.85 -13.08
N LYS A 200 23.38 19.06 -11.78
CA LYS A 200 22.82 18.03 -10.88
C LYS A 200 21.33 17.81 -11.07
N LEU A 201 20.63 18.85 -11.52
CA LEU A 201 19.19 18.82 -11.78
C LEU A 201 18.88 18.37 -13.23
N LYS A 202 19.64 18.88 -14.20
CA LYS A 202 19.47 18.57 -15.63
C LYS A 202 19.98 17.17 -15.98
N GLY A 203 19.16 16.41 -16.71
CA GLY A 203 19.54 15.09 -17.23
C GLY A 203 19.49 13.97 -16.19
N ARG A 204 18.91 14.23 -15.01
CA ARG A 204 18.73 13.22 -13.98
C ARG A 204 17.71 12.17 -14.44
N ALA A 205 18.10 10.90 -14.47
CA ALA A 205 17.19 9.81 -14.82
C ALA A 205 16.10 9.62 -13.76
N LYS A 206 14.90 9.22 -14.19
CA LYS A 206 13.71 9.05 -13.32
C LYS A 206 13.88 8.05 -12.17
N HIS A 207 14.84 7.12 -12.27
CA HIS A 207 15.13 6.15 -11.21
C HIS A 207 16.12 6.68 -10.16
N HIS A 208 16.78 7.81 -10.42
CA HIS A 208 17.60 8.47 -9.41
C HIS A 208 16.71 9.18 -8.38
N PRO A 209 17.17 9.30 -7.12
CA PRO A 209 16.42 9.99 -6.07
C PRO A 209 16.09 11.42 -6.47
N SER A 210 14.81 11.80 -6.42
CA SER A 210 14.35 13.17 -6.71
C SER A 210 14.91 14.18 -5.70
N PRO A 211 15.18 15.43 -6.12
CA PRO A 211 15.51 16.51 -5.20
C PRO A 211 14.30 16.86 -4.33
N VAL A 212 14.51 17.12 -3.04
CA VAL A 212 13.44 17.43 -2.07
C VAL A 212 13.62 18.76 -1.35
N TYR A 213 14.85 19.27 -1.32
CA TYR A 213 15.17 20.55 -0.74
C TYR A 213 16.39 21.14 -1.44
N VAL A 214 16.37 22.44 -1.66
CA VAL A 214 17.46 23.21 -2.21
C VAL A 214 17.61 24.51 -1.43
N ALA A 215 18.85 24.93 -1.22
CA ALA A 215 19.23 26.27 -0.80
C ALA A 215 20.27 26.76 -1.81
N VAL A 216 20.14 28.01 -2.25
CA VAL A 216 21.09 28.66 -3.14
C VAL A 216 21.64 29.87 -2.39
N GLY A 217 22.90 30.20 -2.61
CA GLY A 217 23.54 31.37 -2.03
C GLY A 217 24.25 32.19 -3.08
N SER A 218 24.80 33.32 -2.66
CA SER A 218 25.74 34.08 -3.47
C SER A 218 26.98 33.23 -3.85
N GLN A 219 27.71 33.68 -4.88
CA GLN A 219 28.99 33.08 -5.30
C GLN A 219 28.87 31.61 -5.74
N ASP A 220 27.80 31.24 -6.44
CA ASP A 220 27.56 29.87 -6.92
C ASP A 220 27.42 28.79 -5.82
N ARG A 221 27.19 29.20 -4.57
CA ARG A 221 26.96 28.27 -3.45
C ARG A 221 25.60 27.61 -3.55
N TYR A 222 25.54 26.35 -3.14
CA TYR A 222 24.28 25.65 -3.04
C TYR A 222 24.36 24.50 -2.05
N TYR A 223 23.19 24.10 -1.56
CA TYR A 223 22.98 22.85 -0.86
C TYR A 223 21.75 22.18 -1.46
N ILE A 224 21.86 20.91 -1.83
CA ILE A 224 20.73 20.12 -2.35
C ILE A 224 20.61 18.81 -1.56
N LYS A 225 19.38 18.47 -1.18
CA LYS A 225 19.05 17.22 -0.51
C LYS A 225 18.10 16.41 -1.38
N PHE A 226 18.34 15.11 -1.45
CA PHE A 226 17.56 14.17 -2.23
C PHE A 226 16.65 13.30 -1.36
N SER A 227 15.65 12.67 -1.98
CA SER A 227 14.64 11.85 -1.31
C SER A 227 15.20 10.62 -0.58
N ASN A 228 16.41 10.15 -0.96
CA ASN A 228 17.12 9.09 -0.26
C ASN A 228 17.92 9.59 0.98
N GLY A 229 17.83 10.88 1.30
CA GLY A 229 18.54 11.50 2.41
C GLY A 229 19.98 11.92 2.10
N LYS A 230 20.54 11.58 0.92
CA LYS A 230 21.85 12.10 0.51
C LYS A 230 21.76 13.59 0.20
N SER A 231 22.86 14.29 0.45
CA SER A 231 23.03 15.70 0.13
C SER A 231 24.31 15.93 -0.67
N GLU A 232 24.32 17.01 -1.43
CA GLU A 232 25.48 17.55 -2.13
C GLU A 232 25.49 19.06 -1.96
N TRP A 233 26.68 19.67 -1.88
CA TRP A 233 26.79 21.11 -1.63
C TRP A 233 28.08 21.70 -2.20
N VAL A 234 28.08 23.02 -2.32
CA VAL A 234 29.25 23.88 -2.57
C VAL A 234 29.16 25.04 -1.59
N GLY A 235 30.21 25.23 -0.78
CA GLY A 235 30.31 26.29 0.23
C GLY A 235 31.71 26.32 0.85
N CYS A 236 31.87 27.09 1.93
CA CYS A 236 33.15 27.21 2.63
C CYS A 236 33.61 25.91 3.30
N ASP A 237 34.90 25.87 3.66
CA ASP A 237 35.52 24.70 4.30
C ASP A 237 34.88 24.41 5.67
N ASP A 238 34.58 25.45 6.45
CA ASP A 238 33.91 25.33 7.76
C ASP A 238 32.52 24.69 7.64
N LEU A 239 31.71 25.09 6.64
CA LEU A 239 30.43 24.44 6.37
C LEU A 239 30.62 22.96 5.99
N THR A 240 31.65 22.66 5.20
CA THR A 240 31.95 21.30 4.77
C THR A 240 32.38 20.44 5.96
N GLU A 241 33.22 20.95 6.85
CA GLU A 241 33.60 20.29 8.09
C GLU A 241 32.37 20.06 9.00
N GLU A 242 31.52 21.06 9.16
CA GLU A 242 30.30 20.99 9.95
C GLU A 242 29.32 19.93 9.42
N LEU A 243 29.06 19.92 8.11
CA LEU A 243 28.17 18.94 7.47
C LEU A 243 28.73 17.51 7.50
N ASN A 244 30.05 17.35 7.45
CA ASN A 244 30.69 16.03 7.54
C ASN A 244 30.75 15.51 8.99
N SER A 245 30.96 16.39 9.97
CA SER A 245 31.04 16.04 11.38
C SER A 245 29.68 15.66 11.96
N SER A 246 28.61 16.30 11.49
CA SER A 246 27.23 16.11 11.96
C SER A 246 26.51 14.89 11.34
N SER A 247 27.24 13.80 11.06
CA SER A 247 26.70 12.62 10.37
C SER A 247 25.48 11.96 11.05
N SER A 248 25.30 12.13 12.37
CA SER A 248 24.14 11.64 13.12
C SER A 248 22.87 12.48 12.96
N SER A 249 23.03 13.78 12.69
CA SER A 249 21.95 14.76 12.71
C SER A 249 21.60 15.15 11.28
N LYS A 250 20.37 14.83 10.85
CA LYS A 250 19.94 15.14 9.49
C LYS A 250 19.75 16.65 9.35
N VAL A 251 20.32 17.24 8.29
CA VAL A 251 20.09 18.65 7.96
C VAL A 251 18.62 18.87 7.61
N LYS A 252 18.03 19.90 8.21
CA LYS A 252 16.66 20.35 8.00
C LYS A 252 16.59 21.57 7.07
N SER A 253 17.44 22.57 7.32
CA SER A 253 17.53 23.81 6.53
C SER A 253 18.98 24.29 6.46
N VAL A 254 19.37 24.87 5.33
CA VAL A 254 20.64 25.58 5.15
C VAL A 254 20.33 26.95 4.57
N ALA A 255 21.01 27.98 5.06
CA ALA A 255 20.97 29.32 4.49
C ALA A 255 22.38 29.84 4.30
N PHE A 256 22.57 30.64 3.24
CA PHE A 256 23.83 31.28 2.89
C PHE A 256 23.64 32.79 3.00
N GLY A 257 24.53 33.50 3.70
CA GLY A 257 24.55 34.97 3.72
C GLY A 257 25.29 35.54 2.50
N GLU A 258 25.66 36.82 2.53
CA GLU A 258 26.42 37.46 1.43
C GLU A 258 27.82 36.86 1.24
N GLU A 259 28.56 36.77 2.35
CA GLU A 259 29.96 36.37 2.36
C GLU A 259 30.10 34.86 2.16
N TRP A 260 31.22 34.45 1.55
CA TRP A 260 31.50 33.03 1.25
C TRP A 260 31.44 32.13 2.48
N ASP A 261 31.91 32.63 3.62
CA ASP A 261 31.95 31.95 4.91
C ASP A 261 30.65 32.12 5.74
N SER A 262 29.69 32.93 5.27
CA SER A 262 28.42 33.15 5.95
C SER A 262 27.43 32.03 5.69
N TYR A 263 27.08 31.27 6.73
CA TYR A 263 26.09 30.20 6.64
C TYR A 263 25.32 30.00 7.96
N PHE A 264 24.15 29.38 7.84
CA PHE A 264 23.37 28.87 8.96
C PHE A 264 22.77 27.51 8.62
N VAL A 265 23.02 26.49 9.45
CA VAL A 265 22.47 25.15 9.34
C VAL A 265 21.52 24.88 10.51
N VAL A 266 20.33 24.39 10.20
CA VAL A 266 19.36 23.86 11.17
C VAL A 266 19.27 22.35 10.98
N TYR A 267 19.38 21.59 12.07
CA TYR A 267 19.28 20.14 12.11
C TYR A 267 17.90 19.66 12.54
N THR A 268 17.56 18.41 12.23
CA THR A 268 16.26 17.81 12.59
C THR A 268 16.09 17.56 14.09
N ASP A 269 17.18 17.52 14.85
CA ASP A 269 17.16 17.42 16.32
C ASP A 269 16.98 18.79 17.00
N GLY A 270 16.80 19.86 16.21
CA GLY A 270 16.69 21.24 16.66
C GLY A 270 18.03 21.97 16.78
N GLY A 271 19.14 21.22 16.82
CA GLY A 271 20.48 21.79 16.82
C GLY A 271 20.72 22.74 15.65
N TYR A 272 21.69 23.63 15.80
CA TYR A 272 22.09 24.53 14.74
C TYR A 272 23.58 24.86 14.82
N ALA A 273 24.15 25.21 13.67
CA ALA A 273 25.50 25.71 13.51
C ALA A 273 25.47 26.91 12.56
N TYR A 274 26.34 27.90 12.79
CA TYR A 274 26.37 29.11 11.97
C TYR A 274 27.74 29.78 12.03
N GLN A 275 28.06 30.53 10.98
CA GLN A 275 29.27 31.33 10.85
C GLN A 275 28.91 32.66 10.17
N SER A 276 29.49 33.76 10.63
CA SER A 276 29.36 35.09 10.00
C SER A 276 27.91 35.53 9.71
N VAL A 277 27.00 35.38 10.69
CA VAL A 277 25.56 35.73 10.54
C VAL A 277 25.20 37.05 11.25
N PRO A 278 24.07 37.72 10.89
CA PRO A 278 23.66 38.99 11.48
C PRO A 278 23.59 38.96 13.01
N SER A 279 24.11 40.00 13.67
CA SER A 279 24.21 40.03 15.15
C SER A 279 22.84 40.00 15.85
N GLU A 280 21.80 40.57 15.23
CA GLU A 280 20.42 40.51 15.72
C GLU A 280 19.86 39.08 15.67
N LEU A 281 20.19 38.32 14.63
CA LEU A 281 19.86 36.89 14.54
C LEU A 281 20.55 36.12 15.68
N VAL A 282 21.84 36.39 15.95
CA VAL A 282 22.57 35.78 17.06
C VAL A 282 21.91 36.07 18.42
N LYS A 283 21.50 37.32 18.67
CA LYS A 283 20.77 37.70 19.88
C LYS A 283 19.43 36.97 19.99
N LEU A 284 18.74 36.79 18.86
CA LEU A 284 17.46 36.09 18.78
C LEU A 284 17.60 34.61 19.14
N ILE A 285 18.54 33.89 18.54
CA ILE A 285 18.74 32.45 18.80
C ILE A 285 19.26 32.17 20.23
N LYS A 286 20.09 33.07 20.79
CA LYS A 286 20.60 32.93 22.17
C LYS A 286 19.51 33.02 23.23
N LYS A 287 18.41 33.71 22.94
CA LYS A 287 17.26 33.84 23.85
C LYS A 287 16.34 32.62 23.82
N ARG A 288 16.58 31.64 22.94
CA ARG A 288 15.65 30.54 22.65
C ARG A 288 16.11 29.20 23.18
N ILE A 289 15.14 28.31 23.30
CA ILE A 289 15.36 26.90 23.55
C ILE A 289 15.84 26.28 22.24
N LYS A 290 16.91 25.48 22.30
CA LYS A 290 17.60 24.91 21.14
C LYS A 290 16.75 23.98 20.25
N ALA A 291 15.47 23.73 20.52
CA ALA A 291 14.74 22.63 19.91
C ALA A 291 13.60 23.05 18.96
N ASP A 292 13.34 24.34 18.78
CA ASP A 292 12.12 24.79 18.10
C ASP A 292 12.32 25.31 16.66
N LEU A 293 13.55 25.35 16.12
CA LEU A 293 13.80 25.92 14.80
C LEU A 293 13.38 24.96 13.66
N SER A 294 12.70 25.50 12.66
CA SER A 294 12.21 24.75 11.51
C SER A 294 12.91 25.08 10.20
N CYS A 295 13.12 26.36 9.94
CA CYS A 295 13.79 26.84 8.75
C CYS A 295 14.52 28.16 9.02
N VAL A 296 15.52 28.43 8.20
CA VAL A 296 16.29 29.66 8.20
C VAL A 296 16.53 30.10 6.76
N SER A 297 16.53 31.41 6.54
CA SER A 297 17.02 32.06 5.32
C SER A 297 17.85 33.28 5.72
N LEU A 298 18.87 33.58 4.94
CA LEU A 298 19.77 34.72 5.08
C LEU A 298 19.79 35.45 3.73
N GLY A 299 19.75 36.77 3.78
CA GLY A 299 19.92 37.62 2.61
C GLY A 299 21.31 38.25 2.55
N PRO A 300 21.65 38.86 1.40
CA PRO A 300 22.95 39.51 1.21
C PRO A 300 23.10 40.75 2.10
N ASP A 301 22.07 41.56 2.31
CA ASP A 301 22.16 42.83 3.05
C ASP A 301 21.91 42.66 4.56
N GLY A 302 22.18 41.47 5.08
CA GLY A 302 21.98 41.11 6.47
C GLY A 302 20.52 40.79 6.83
N GLU A 303 19.67 40.55 5.83
CA GLU A 303 18.33 40.03 6.05
C GLU A 303 18.39 38.63 6.65
N TYR A 304 17.38 38.31 7.45
CA TYR A 304 17.20 36.96 7.94
C TYR A 304 15.73 36.65 8.11
N TYR A 305 15.41 35.37 7.96
CA TYR A 305 14.14 34.79 8.33
C TYR A 305 14.41 33.52 9.13
N VAL A 306 13.67 33.35 10.23
CA VAL A 306 13.71 32.16 11.07
C VAL A 306 12.29 31.71 11.34
N GLY A 307 11.96 30.49 10.92
CA GLY A 307 10.74 29.80 11.27
C GLY A 307 10.95 28.85 12.45
N ALA A 308 9.92 28.72 13.29
CA ALA A 308 9.86 27.68 14.32
C ALA A 308 8.84 26.59 13.98
N GLU A 309 8.92 25.44 14.65
CA GLU A 309 7.99 24.32 14.47
C GLU A 309 6.57 24.64 14.93
N ASP A 310 6.42 25.56 15.89
CA ASP A 310 5.10 26.03 16.36
C ASP A 310 4.46 27.08 15.44
N GLY A 311 5.05 27.33 14.27
CA GLY A 311 4.56 28.27 13.27
C GLY A 311 4.79 29.74 13.62
N ARG A 312 5.50 30.05 14.71
CA ARG A 312 6.03 31.41 14.91
C ARG A 312 7.20 31.65 13.95
N ALA A 313 7.33 32.88 13.50
CA ALA A 313 8.41 33.30 12.61
C ALA A 313 8.94 34.68 13.01
N TRP A 314 10.20 34.92 12.67
CA TRP A 314 10.92 36.17 12.93
C TRP A 314 11.73 36.51 11.71
N TRP A 315 11.82 37.80 11.41
CA TRP A 315 12.66 38.31 10.34
C TRP A 315 13.21 39.69 10.71
N GLY A 316 14.27 40.09 10.05
CA GLY A 316 14.92 41.38 10.23
C GLY A 316 15.85 41.69 9.06
N GLY A 317 16.47 42.89 9.08
CA GLY A 317 17.38 43.36 8.04
C GLY A 317 16.72 43.84 6.74
N MET A 318 15.45 43.51 6.50
CA MET A 318 14.73 43.87 5.27
C MET A 318 14.52 45.37 5.07
N HIS A 319 14.55 45.83 3.82
CA HIS A 319 14.13 47.17 3.42
C HIS A 319 12.70 47.51 3.88
N ALA A 320 12.45 48.79 4.17
CA ALA A 320 11.19 49.27 4.77
C ALA A 320 9.93 48.94 3.93
N ASP A 321 10.07 48.98 2.61
CA ASP A 321 8.98 48.65 1.68
C ASP A 321 8.62 47.16 1.77
N ASN A 322 9.62 46.29 1.84
CA ASN A 322 9.45 44.83 1.95
C ASN A 322 8.83 44.46 3.31
N LEU A 323 9.23 45.15 4.38
CA LEU A 323 8.60 45.02 5.71
C LEU A 323 7.12 45.37 5.70
N SER A 324 6.69 46.37 4.91
CA SER A 324 5.29 46.74 4.79
C SER A 324 4.44 45.63 4.16
N ILE A 325 5.01 44.88 3.21
CA ILE A 325 4.37 43.76 2.52
C ILE A 325 4.30 42.55 3.46
N ALA A 326 5.43 42.15 4.04
CA ALA A 326 5.49 41.05 5.01
C ALA A 326 4.61 41.32 6.26
N GLY A 327 4.53 42.58 6.70
CA GLY A 327 3.71 43.01 7.83
C GLY A 327 2.20 42.76 7.65
N LYS A 328 1.70 42.71 6.41
CA LYS A 328 0.28 42.41 6.12
C LYS A 328 -0.08 40.93 6.36
N VAL A 329 0.90 40.03 6.25
CA VAL A 329 0.69 38.58 6.41
C VAL A 329 1.32 38.01 7.67
N LYS A 330 2.26 38.71 8.29
CA LYS A 330 2.94 38.45 9.58
C LYS A 330 2.92 36.99 10.06
N ASP A 331 1.91 36.60 10.82
CA ASP A 331 1.79 35.30 11.50
C ASP A 331 1.35 34.14 10.59
N ARG A 332 1.18 34.43 9.29
CA ARG A 332 0.78 33.49 8.25
C ARG A 332 1.93 33.09 7.32
N ILE A 333 3.08 33.75 7.43
CA ILE A 333 4.28 33.41 6.66
C ILE A 333 4.75 32.02 7.09
N LYS A 334 4.96 31.15 6.10
CA LYS A 334 5.43 29.78 6.28
C LYS A 334 6.91 29.65 5.96
N PHE A 335 7.35 30.34 4.92
CA PHE A 335 8.75 30.44 4.54
C PHE A 335 8.99 31.75 3.81
N MET A 336 10.22 32.23 3.85
CA MET A 336 10.70 33.44 3.19
C MET A 336 12.13 33.17 2.73
N ASP A 337 12.49 33.72 1.58
CA ASP A 337 13.86 33.69 1.08
C ASP A 337 14.21 35.02 0.41
N PHE A 338 15.51 35.29 0.34
CA PHE A 338 16.08 36.56 -0.12
C PHE A 338 17.04 36.31 -1.28
N GLY A 339 17.13 37.26 -2.21
CA GLY A 339 18.19 37.31 -3.22
C GLY A 339 18.80 38.70 -3.28
N ASP A 340 19.49 38.98 -4.38
CA ASP A 340 20.18 40.25 -4.56
C ASP A 340 19.20 41.42 -4.83
N ASP A 341 19.67 42.65 -4.69
CA ASP A 341 18.94 43.88 -5.03
C ASP A 341 17.56 44.00 -4.32
N ASP A 342 17.53 43.75 -3.01
CA ASP A 342 16.30 43.76 -2.19
C ASP A 342 15.21 42.79 -2.68
N SER A 343 15.57 41.77 -3.47
CA SER A 343 14.64 40.78 -3.97
C SER A 343 14.30 39.75 -2.89
N PHE A 344 13.02 39.37 -2.83
CA PHE A 344 12.54 38.40 -1.84
C PHE A 344 11.28 37.70 -2.33
N PHE A 345 10.98 36.57 -1.73
CA PHE A 345 9.64 36.00 -1.74
C PHE A 345 9.24 35.53 -0.35
N PHE A 346 7.94 35.38 -0.12
CA PHE A 346 7.47 34.57 0.99
C PHE A 346 6.20 33.80 0.62
N GLY A 347 6.11 32.57 1.12
CA GLY A 347 4.90 31.76 1.05
C GLY A 347 4.06 31.89 2.30
N TYR A 348 2.74 31.96 2.15
CA TYR A 348 1.81 32.10 3.27
C TYR A 348 0.48 31.38 3.05
N SER A 349 -0.28 31.21 4.14
CA SER A 349 -1.61 30.58 4.12
C SER A 349 -2.67 31.53 4.69
N LEU A 350 -3.76 31.76 3.92
CA LEU A 350 -4.82 32.72 4.32
C LEU A 350 -5.60 32.30 5.57
N PHE A 351 -5.62 31.01 5.92
CA PHE A 351 -6.34 30.50 7.07
C PHE A 351 -5.36 30.09 8.18
N ARG A 352 -5.38 30.81 9.30
CA ARG A 352 -5.26 30.12 10.59
C ARG A 352 -6.60 29.47 10.82
N CYS A 353 -6.61 28.15 10.93
CA CYS A 353 -7.83 27.38 11.11
C CYS A 353 -8.60 27.99 12.29
N ALA A 354 -9.82 28.51 12.06
CA ALA A 354 -10.66 29.08 13.12
C ALA A 354 -10.93 28.08 14.26
N CYS A 355 -10.67 26.78 14.04
CA CYS A 355 -10.64 25.74 15.06
C CYS A 355 -9.66 26.03 16.21
N GLU A 356 -8.54 26.72 15.98
CA GLU A 356 -7.58 27.03 17.05
C GLU A 356 -8.12 28.11 18.00
N TYR A 357 -8.87 29.08 17.45
CA TYR A 357 -9.62 30.06 18.24
C TYR A 357 -10.79 29.41 19.00
N LEU A 358 -11.46 28.41 18.42
CA LEU A 358 -12.53 27.67 19.08
C LEU A 358 -12.04 26.69 20.17
N LEU A 359 -10.79 26.21 20.08
CA LEU A 359 -10.17 25.37 21.12
C LEU A 359 -9.63 26.21 22.29
N GLN A 360 -9.06 27.39 22.04
CA GLN A 360 -8.63 28.29 23.11
C GLN A 360 -9.81 28.95 23.85
N SER A 361 -10.95 29.17 23.19
CA SER A 361 -12.16 29.71 23.84
C SER A 361 -12.98 28.69 24.63
N ARG A 362 -12.58 27.40 24.67
CA ARG A 362 -13.24 26.38 25.53
C ARG A 362 -12.58 26.16 26.89
N VAL A 363 -11.49 26.86 27.21
CA VAL A 363 -10.83 26.78 28.53
C VAL A 363 -11.24 27.97 29.39
N SER A 364 -12.49 27.96 29.86
CA SER A 364 -12.95 28.63 31.10
C SER A 364 -14.48 28.59 31.21
N PHE A 365 -15.06 27.38 31.23
CA PHE A 365 -16.27 27.22 32.04
C PHE A 365 -15.81 27.06 33.49
N PRO A 366 -16.15 27.98 34.40
CA PRO A 366 -15.84 27.80 35.82
C PRO A 366 -16.55 26.55 36.31
N ALA A 367 -15.76 25.55 36.73
CA ALA A 367 -16.23 24.43 37.52
C ALA A 367 -16.57 24.93 38.94
N THR A 368 -17.63 25.72 39.07
CA THR A 368 -18.13 26.16 40.38
C THR A 368 -19.64 26.04 40.39
N MET A 369 -20.13 24.85 40.78
CA MET A 369 -21.26 24.66 41.71
C MET A 369 -21.61 23.16 41.75
N ILE A 370 -20.81 22.39 42.49
CA ILE A 370 -21.33 21.20 43.17
C ILE A 370 -21.56 21.64 44.61
N GLY A 371 -22.74 22.22 44.82
CA GLY A 371 -23.32 22.39 46.14
C GLY A 371 -23.96 21.08 46.55
N THR A 372 -23.48 20.52 47.65
CA THR A 372 -24.11 19.42 48.38
C THR A 372 -25.48 19.86 48.91
N SER A 373 -26.57 19.16 48.56
CA SER A 373 -27.57 18.67 49.53
C SER A 373 -28.79 17.99 48.86
N SER A 374 -29.24 16.94 49.55
CA SER A 374 -30.62 16.45 49.66
C SER A 374 -31.32 15.80 48.46
N THR A 375 -31.39 14.47 48.53
CA THR A 375 -32.61 13.66 48.38
C THR A 375 -33.93 14.44 48.32
N ALA A 376 -34.65 14.31 47.21
CA ALA A 376 -36.07 13.92 47.17
C ALA A 376 -36.56 13.84 45.71
N GLN A 377 -37.13 12.67 45.37
CA GLN A 377 -38.28 12.45 44.48
C GLN A 377 -38.46 13.42 43.30
N TRP A 378 -38.37 12.92 42.07
CA TRP A 378 -39.36 13.22 41.02
C TRP A 378 -39.26 12.13 39.93
N LEU A 379 -40.11 11.11 40.05
CA LEU A 379 -40.45 10.17 38.97
C LEU A 379 -41.50 10.86 38.10
N GLY A 380 -41.19 11.10 36.82
CA GLY A 380 -42.14 11.71 35.90
C GLY A 380 -41.70 11.65 34.44
N ARG A 381 -42.04 10.53 33.78
CA ARG A 381 -42.37 10.40 32.35
C ARG A 381 -41.47 11.14 31.34
N LEU A 382 -40.63 10.37 30.66
CA LEU A 382 -40.24 10.66 29.27
C LEU A 382 -40.46 9.42 28.41
N SER A 383 -41.68 9.29 27.92
CA SER A 383 -42.03 8.56 26.70
C SER A 383 -42.03 9.55 25.54
N ALA A 384 -41.18 9.29 24.55
CA ALA A 384 -41.30 9.65 23.12
C ALA A 384 -39.93 9.97 22.51
N VAL A 385 -39.37 8.97 21.85
CA VAL A 385 -38.29 9.11 20.87
C VAL A 385 -38.88 9.74 19.60
N PRO A 386 -38.34 10.84 19.04
CA PRO A 386 -38.74 11.26 17.71
C PRO A 386 -37.98 10.42 16.67
N VAL A 387 -38.77 9.64 15.94
CA VAL A 387 -38.44 9.01 14.66
C VAL A 387 -37.95 10.09 13.68
N TRP A 388 -36.67 10.00 13.28
CA TRP A 388 -36.17 10.75 12.13
C TRP A 388 -36.68 10.08 10.84
N GLN A 389 -37.62 10.76 10.18
CA GLN A 389 -38.11 10.42 8.85
C GLN A 389 -37.00 10.57 7.80
N ARG A 390 -36.81 9.51 7.02
CA ARG A 390 -36.03 9.49 5.78
C ARG A 390 -36.72 10.38 4.74
N GLY A 391 -36.09 11.49 4.40
CA GLY A 391 -36.37 12.24 3.19
C GLY A 391 -35.83 11.51 1.97
N SER A 392 -36.75 11.01 1.15
CA SER A 392 -36.55 10.43 -0.18
C SER A 392 -35.95 11.49 -1.14
N THR A 393 -34.72 11.28 -1.62
CA THR A 393 -34.17 12.03 -2.75
C THR A 393 -34.68 11.46 -4.06
N SER A 394 -35.29 12.35 -4.83
CA SER A 394 -35.83 12.14 -6.17
C SER A 394 -34.73 11.87 -7.19
N ALA A 395 -35.07 11.02 -8.16
CA ALA A 395 -34.24 10.58 -9.26
C ALA A 395 -33.83 11.74 -10.19
N GLY A 396 -32.55 12.08 -10.19
CA GLY A 396 -31.89 12.85 -11.24
C GLY A 396 -31.29 11.91 -12.28
N LYS A 397 -31.90 11.85 -13.47
CA LYS A 397 -31.37 11.16 -14.65
C LYS A 397 -30.02 11.77 -15.05
N MET A 398 -28.94 11.02 -14.87
CA MET A 398 -27.64 11.30 -15.50
C MET A 398 -27.69 10.90 -16.98
N VAL A 399 -27.61 11.89 -17.86
CA VAL A 399 -27.22 11.71 -19.25
C VAL A 399 -25.68 11.70 -19.28
N ALA A 400 -25.08 10.52 -19.27
CA ALA A 400 -23.67 10.35 -19.59
C ALA A 400 -23.54 10.32 -21.13
N ARG A 401 -23.04 11.42 -21.71
CA ARG A 401 -22.54 11.41 -23.09
C ARG A 401 -21.02 11.35 -23.07
N SER A 402 -20.54 10.37 -23.83
CA SER A 402 -19.16 10.06 -24.16
C SER A 402 -18.40 11.24 -24.75
N ALA A 403 -17.18 11.48 -24.27
CA ALA A 403 -16.14 12.14 -25.05
C ALA A 403 -14.77 11.61 -24.60
N TRP A 404 -14.34 10.53 -25.24
CA TRP A 404 -12.96 10.05 -25.26
C TRP A 404 -12.56 9.90 -26.73
N ASN A 405 -11.30 10.24 -27.04
CA ASN A 405 -10.64 10.28 -28.35
C ASN A 405 -10.84 11.53 -29.22
N LYS A 406 -9.87 12.44 -29.12
CA LYS A 406 -8.99 12.86 -30.25
C LYS A 406 -8.05 13.97 -29.76
N GLU A 407 -6.76 13.66 -29.61
CA GLU A 407 -5.65 14.54 -30.00
C GLU A 407 -4.30 13.88 -29.69
N ARG A 408 -3.81 13.13 -30.68
CA ARG A 408 -2.39 12.89 -30.92
C ARG A 408 -2.17 13.14 -32.40
N GLN A 409 -1.62 14.29 -32.73
CA GLN A 409 -0.71 14.53 -33.86
C GLN A 409 -0.47 16.03 -33.90
N PHE A 410 0.74 16.46 -33.55
CA PHE A 410 1.54 17.45 -34.28
C PHE A 410 2.80 17.73 -33.46
N LYS A 411 3.95 17.32 -34.02
CA LYS A 411 5.21 18.06 -34.09
C LYS A 411 6.28 17.12 -34.69
N SER A 412 6.41 17.22 -36.00
CA SER A 412 7.70 17.18 -36.71
C SER A 412 8.36 18.55 -36.57
#